data_AF-A0A090M7W8-F1
#
_entry.id   AF-A0A090M7W8-F1
#
_cell.length_a   1.000
_cell.length_b   1.000
_cell.length_c   1.000
_cell.angle_alpha   90.00
_cell.angle_beta   90.00
_cell.angle_gamma   90.00
#
_symmetry.space_group_name_H-M   'P 1'
#
loop_
_entity.id
_entity.type
_entity.pdbx_description
1 polymer ?
#
loop_
_entity_poly.entity_id
_entity_poly.type
_entity_poly.pdbx_seq_one_letter_code
_entity_poly.pdbx_strand_id
1 'polypeptide(L)'
;MPATSTNTTLIATTRVARAHDRARAPRRTQTSSSPRVRVEPFSTHSSPARRFAVVPNAGNSFGRIFRVTTFGESHGGGVGCVVDGVPPRLALTREELQFELDRRRPGQSRITTPRNEEDSCEILSGVGLDGITLGTPIAVVVRNKDQRSQDYGEIAVAYRPSHADATYDMKYGVRAIAGGGRSSARETIGRVAAGAIAKKVLKEVAGTEILAYVSAVRDVQATNINHETMTMADIEANMVRCPDEGCAQKMIDAIDEVRVRGDSCGGVVTCVVRSPPRGLGAPAFDKLEADLAKAMLSLPATKGFEIGSGFEGTLQKGSEHNDEFYMDNSKGLRTRTNRSGGIQGGISNGEMIEMKIAFKPTSTITQAQNTVNRDGQEDILKAKGRHDPCVVPRAVPMVEAMVALTLVDHLMLQHAQCNLIGASDLTNLVQGNMPTLYDANAIAAAAENAKGKMDTKAMSDAFSED
;
A
#
# COMPACT_ATOMS: atom_id res chain seq x y z
N MET A 1 34.78 39.46 -27.32
CA MET A 1 35.23 40.83 -27.63
C MET A 1 36.74 40.80 -27.79
N PRO A 2 37.36 41.54 -28.72
CA PRO A 2 36.77 42.22 -29.89
C PRO A 2 36.27 41.17 -30.93
N ALA A 3 36.28 41.26 -32.27
CA ALA A 3 36.84 42.25 -33.21
C ALA A 3 36.13 42.33 -34.58
N THR A 4 36.63 43.28 -35.38
CA THR A 4 36.35 43.72 -36.76
C THR A 4 37.13 42.93 -37.83
N SER A 5 36.87 43.01 -39.14
CA SER A 5 36.08 43.93 -40.00
C SER A 5 35.36 43.15 -41.13
N THR A 6 34.25 43.52 -41.79
CA THR A 6 33.49 44.76 -42.15
C THR A 6 33.89 45.48 -43.46
N ASN A 7 33.09 45.29 -44.52
CA ASN A 7 32.75 46.17 -45.67
C ASN A 7 31.88 45.35 -46.67
N THR A 8 30.98 45.84 -47.55
CA THR A 8 30.50 47.19 -47.94
C THR A 8 29.13 47.03 -48.70
N THR A 9 28.20 47.97 -48.93
CA THR A 9 27.78 49.26 -48.31
C THR A 9 26.53 49.83 -49.04
N LEU A 10 25.37 49.97 -48.34
CA LEU A 10 24.21 50.88 -48.65
C LEU A 10 23.33 50.57 -49.92
N ILE A 11 22.14 51.16 -50.22
CA ILE A 11 21.28 52.20 -49.59
C ILE A 11 19.76 52.10 -50.00
N ALA A 12 18.83 52.57 -49.13
CA ALA A 12 17.51 53.28 -49.34
C ALA A 12 16.48 52.95 -50.49
N THR A 13 15.16 53.27 -50.48
CA THR A 13 14.14 53.68 -49.45
C THR A 13 12.67 53.64 -49.99
N THR A 14 11.69 53.49 -49.07
CA THR A 14 10.28 54.03 -49.05
C THR A 14 9.15 53.67 -50.06
N ARG A 15 8.05 53.13 -49.48
CA ARG A 15 6.59 53.49 -49.59
C ARG A 15 5.76 53.30 -50.90
N VAL A 16 4.77 52.37 -50.83
CA VAL A 16 3.29 52.60 -50.63
C VAL A 16 2.61 53.68 -51.53
N ALA A 17 1.48 53.47 -52.24
CA ALA A 17 0.47 52.39 -52.27
C ALA A 17 -0.51 52.43 -53.49
N ARG A 18 -1.29 51.33 -53.69
CA ARG A 18 -2.70 51.19 -54.21
C ARG A 18 -3.11 51.87 -55.55
N ALA A 19 -4.04 51.33 -56.37
CA ALA A 19 -4.74 50.03 -56.49
C ALA A 19 -5.55 49.98 -57.83
N HIS A 20 -6.31 48.90 -58.07
CA HIS A 20 -7.25 48.64 -59.20
C HIS A 20 -6.60 48.30 -60.58
N ASP A 21 -7.17 47.42 -61.42
CA ASP A 21 -8.33 46.52 -61.25
C ASP A 21 -8.15 45.14 -61.95
N ARG A 22 -9.14 44.22 -61.81
CA ARG A 22 -9.04 42.79 -62.16
C ARG A 22 -10.01 42.32 -63.27
N ALA A 23 -9.45 41.73 -64.32
CA ALA A 23 -10.12 40.78 -65.22
C ALA A 23 -9.06 39.96 -65.99
N ARG A 24 -9.20 38.66 -66.33
CA ARG A 24 -10.17 37.63 -65.95
C ARG A 24 -9.49 36.25 -66.17
N ALA A 25 -9.65 35.28 -65.27
CA ALA A 25 -9.13 33.91 -65.45
C ALA A 25 -10.29 32.88 -65.41
N PRO A 26 -10.17 31.72 -66.09
CA PRO A 26 -11.27 30.77 -66.25
C PRO A 26 -11.68 30.06 -64.95
N ARG A 27 -12.92 29.57 -64.91
CA ARG A 27 -13.55 28.98 -63.71
C ARG A 27 -12.99 27.61 -63.35
N ARG A 28 -12.74 27.42 -62.05
CA ARG A 28 -12.52 26.14 -61.38
C ARG A 28 -13.85 25.42 -61.18
N THR A 29 -14.00 24.21 -61.71
CA THR A 29 -15.13 23.30 -61.42
C THR A 29 -14.94 22.56 -60.10
N GLN A 30 -16.01 21.96 -59.57
CA GLN A 30 -16.09 21.37 -58.23
C GLN A 30 -15.98 19.83 -58.23
N THR A 31 -16.03 19.23 -57.03
CA THR A 31 -15.84 17.80 -56.69
C THR A 31 -14.37 17.34 -56.76
N SER A 32 -13.90 16.36 -55.97
CA SER A 32 -14.62 15.40 -55.11
C SER A 32 -14.33 15.56 -53.60
N SER A 33 -14.97 14.72 -52.78
CA SER A 33 -15.05 14.79 -51.32
C SER A 33 -13.79 14.37 -50.58
N SER A 34 -13.38 15.15 -49.57
CA SER A 34 -12.59 14.65 -48.44
C SER A 34 -13.48 13.89 -47.45
N PRO A 35 -12.98 12.83 -46.79
CA PRO A 35 -13.76 12.07 -45.82
C PRO A 35 -13.92 12.87 -44.52
N ARG A 36 -15.07 13.54 -44.35
CA ARG A 36 -15.50 13.99 -43.03
C ARG A 36 -15.76 12.77 -42.17
N VAL A 37 -15.03 12.61 -41.07
CA VAL A 37 -15.40 11.66 -40.00
C VAL A 37 -16.78 12.06 -39.51
N ARG A 38 -17.79 11.27 -39.88
CA ARG A 38 -19.17 11.48 -39.48
C ARG A 38 -19.30 11.00 -38.04
N VAL A 39 -19.28 11.95 -37.11
CA VAL A 39 -19.71 11.67 -35.74
C VAL A 39 -21.21 11.40 -35.82
N GLU A 40 -21.57 10.12 -35.93
CA GLU A 40 -22.95 9.69 -35.83
C GLU A 40 -23.51 10.18 -34.49
N PRO A 41 -24.62 10.93 -34.46
CA PRO A 41 -25.25 11.30 -33.20
C PRO A 41 -25.67 10.01 -32.47
N PHE A 42 -25.43 9.95 -31.16
CA PHE A 42 -25.73 8.78 -30.34
C PHE A 42 -27.18 8.32 -30.59
N SER A 43 -27.35 7.18 -31.26
CA SER A 43 -28.67 6.69 -31.63
C SER A 43 -29.49 6.39 -30.38
N THR A 44 -30.59 7.11 -30.20
CA THR A 44 -31.56 6.91 -29.12
C THR A 44 -32.48 5.71 -29.36
N HIS A 45 -32.03 4.71 -30.13
CA HIS A 45 -32.64 3.39 -30.13
C HIS A 45 -32.68 2.84 -28.71
N SER A 46 -33.89 2.61 -28.23
CA SER A 46 -34.16 2.04 -26.91
C SER A 46 -33.61 0.63 -26.83
N SER A 47 -32.35 0.52 -26.40
CA SER A 47 -31.70 -0.75 -26.10
C SER A 47 -32.60 -1.57 -25.18
N PRO A 48 -32.80 -2.88 -25.45
CA PRO A 48 -33.49 -3.75 -24.50
C PRO A 48 -32.78 -3.63 -23.15
N ALA A 49 -33.58 -3.41 -22.09
CA ALA A 49 -33.11 -2.85 -20.82
C ALA A 49 -31.74 -3.40 -20.42
N ARG A 50 -30.71 -2.54 -20.47
CA ARG A 50 -29.33 -2.93 -20.11
C ARG A 50 -29.39 -3.48 -18.70
N ARG A 51 -29.22 -4.80 -18.56
CA ARG A 51 -29.01 -5.43 -17.24
C ARG A 51 -27.89 -4.65 -16.58
N PHE A 52 -28.17 -4.03 -15.44
CA PHE A 52 -27.14 -3.36 -14.65
C PHE A 52 -26.10 -4.41 -14.28
N ALA A 53 -24.97 -4.38 -14.98
CA ALA A 53 -23.84 -5.21 -14.64
C ALA A 53 -23.36 -4.74 -13.27
N VAL A 54 -23.67 -5.51 -12.22
CA VAL A 54 -23.11 -5.31 -10.90
C VAL A 54 -21.61 -5.47 -11.05
N VAL A 55 -20.89 -4.35 -11.13
CA VAL A 55 -19.44 -4.35 -11.28
C VAL A 55 -18.89 -4.96 -9.99
N PRO A 56 -18.20 -6.13 -10.05
CA PRO A 56 -17.63 -6.73 -8.86
C PRO A 56 -16.57 -5.80 -8.27
N ASN A 57 -16.32 -5.93 -6.96
CA ASN A 57 -15.35 -5.12 -6.20
C ASN A 57 -14.07 -4.86 -7.02
N ALA A 58 -13.71 -3.59 -7.19
CA ALA A 58 -12.60 -3.14 -8.03
C ALA A 58 -11.21 -3.56 -7.51
N GLY A 59 -11.12 -4.24 -6.37
CA GLY A 59 -9.88 -4.72 -5.76
C GLY A 59 -9.17 -3.65 -4.94
N ASN A 60 -9.86 -2.55 -4.62
CA ASN A 60 -9.36 -1.43 -3.82
C ASN A 60 -9.68 -1.56 -2.31
N SER A 61 -10.49 -2.56 -1.93
CA SER A 61 -10.87 -2.82 -0.53
C SER A 61 -10.46 -4.22 -0.06
N PHE A 62 -9.95 -4.30 1.18
CA PHE A 62 -9.54 -5.53 1.88
C PHE A 62 -10.25 -5.60 3.25
N GLY A 63 -10.52 -6.81 3.74
CA GLY A 63 -11.30 -7.06 4.97
C GLY A 63 -12.82 -7.06 4.76
N ARG A 64 -13.56 -7.64 5.72
CA ARG A 64 -15.03 -7.74 5.76
C ARG A 64 -15.66 -6.74 6.73
N ILE A 65 -15.25 -6.77 7.99
CA ILE A 65 -15.69 -5.89 9.07
C ILE A 65 -14.64 -4.78 9.26
N PHE A 66 -13.39 -5.15 9.56
CA PHE A 66 -12.28 -4.19 9.61
C PHE A 66 -11.78 -3.95 8.20
N ARG A 67 -12.43 -3.01 7.49
CA ARG A 67 -12.38 -2.91 6.04
C ARG A 67 -11.57 -1.70 5.59
N VAL A 68 -10.38 -1.95 5.06
CA VAL A 68 -9.49 -0.92 4.50
C VAL A 68 -9.80 -0.73 3.03
N THR A 69 -10.01 0.52 2.61
CA THR A 69 -10.11 0.91 1.20
C THR A 69 -9.02 1.91 0.86
N THR A 70 -8.09 1.56 -0.03
CA THR A 70 -6.97 2.46 -0.40
C THR A 70 -7.32 3.32 -1.62
N PHE A 71 -6.63 4.45 -1.78
CA PHE A 71 -6.80 5.37 -2.92
C PHE A 71 -5.51 6.10 -3.31
N GLY A 72 -5.52 6.66 -4.52
CA GLY A 72 -4.45 7.49 -5.07
C GLY A 72 -3.35 6.73 -5.84
N GLU A 73 -2.61 7.49 -6.63
CA GLU A 73 -1.57 7.02 -7.54
C GLU A 73 -0.21 7.57 -7.14
N SER A 74 0.87 6.84 -7.47
CA SER A 74 2.25 7.22 -7.12
C SER A 74 2.70 8.63 -7.57
N HIS A 75 2.05 9.20 -8.57
CA HIS A 75 2.32 10.54 -9.09
C HIS A 75 1.03 11.38 -9.19
N GLY A 76 0.00 11.04 -8.40
CA GLY A 76 -1.16 11.91 -8.16
C GLY A 76 -0.88 12.87 -6.98
N GLY A 77 -1.84 13.71 -6.61
CA GLY A 77 -1.68 14.67 -5.51
C GLY A 77 -1.40 14.04 -4.12
N GLY A 78 -1.80 12.79 -3.93
CA GLY A 78 -1.53 12.01 -2.72
C GLY A 78 -1.98 10.56 -2.85
N VAL A 79 -1.74 9.79 -1.79
CA VAL A 79 -2.28 8.44 -1.57
C VAL A 79 -2.89 8.37 -0.17
N GLY A 80 -3.71 7.36 0.09
CA GLY A 80 -4.32 7.22 1.41
C GLY A 80 -5.21 5.98 1.56
N CYS A 81 -5.95 5.96 2.65
CA CYS A 81 -6.97 4.95 2.92
C CYS A 81 -8.17 5.51 3.69
N VAL A 82 -9.28 4.80 3.61
CA VAL A 82 -10.38 4.87 4.58
C VAL A 82 -10.45 3.51 5.27
N VAL A 83 -10.44 3.51 6.59
CA VAL A 83 -10.56 2.31 7.43
C VAL A 83 -11.93 2.33 8.08
N ASP A 84 -12.76 1.37 7.68
CA ASP A 84 -14.12 1.17 8.17
C ASP A 84 -14.16 0.03 9.20
N GLY A 85 -15.12 0.06 10.11
CA GLY A 85 -15.23 -0.92 11.21
C GLY A 85 -14.14 -0.84 12.27
N VAL A 86 -13.45 0.30 12.43
CA VAL A 86 -12.53 0.51 13.57
C VAL A 86 -13.35 0.55 14.87
N PRO A 87 -13.01 -0.21 15.93
CA PRO A 87 -13.70 -0.12 17.20
C PRO A 87 -13.65 1.30 17.79
N PRO A 88 -14.75 1.84 18.35
CA PRO A 88 -14.70 3.09 19.11
C PRO A 88 -13.89 2.90 20.40
N ARG A 89 -13.52 4.02 21.04
CA ARG A 89 -12.88 4.08 22.38
C ARG A 89 -11.41 3.66 22.43
N LEU A 90 -10.86 3.11 21.36
CA LEU A 90 -9.41 2.97 21.18
C LEU A 90 -8.77 4.36 21.21
N ALA A 91 -7.76 4.59 22.04
CA ALA A 91 -6.93 5.79 21.93
C ALA A 91 -6.01 5.64 20.70
N LEU A 92 -5.81 6.69 19.91
CA LEU A 92 -5.01 6.62 18.69
C LEU A 92 -4.39 7.98 18.37
N THR A 93 -3.05 8.04 18.27
CA THR A 93 -2.34 9.25 17.84
C THR A 93 -1.86 9.15 16.39
N ARG A 94 -1.59 10.31 15.80
CA ARG A 94 -0.99 10.42 14.47
C ARG A 94 0.42 9.85 14.43
N GLU A 95 1.14 9.96 15.54
CA GLU A 95 2.55 9.57 15.69
C GLU A 95 2.71 8.04 15.67
N GLU A 96 1.70 7.29 16.13
CA GLU A 96 1.65 5.82 16.02
C GLU A 96 1.53 5.36 14.55
N LEU A 97 0.73 6.07 13.73
CA LEU A 97 0.66 5.84 12.29
C LEU A 97 1.95 6.29 11.59
N GLN A 98 2.50 7.44 11.99
CA GLN A 98 3.71 8.00 11.39
C GLN A 98 4.94 7.10 11.60
N PHE A 99 5.09 6.49 12.79
CA PHE A 99 6.15 5.55 13.09
C PHE A 99 6.21 4.38 12.08
N GLU A 100 5.06 3.73 11.80
CA GLU A 100 4.99 2.62 10.84
C GLU A 100 5.23 3.09 9.40
N LEU A 101 4.75 4.28 9.03
CA LEU A 101 5.01 4.89 7.72
C LEU A 101 6.48 5.27 7.53
N ASP A 102 7.14 5.78 8.56
CA ASP A 102 8.56 6.11 8.54
C ASP A 102 9.43 4.86 8.37
N ARG A 103 9.06 3.71 8.95
CA ARG A 103 9.74 2.42 8.67
C ARG A 103 9.62 1.97 7.21
N ARG A 104 8.47 2.25 6.58
CA ARG A 104 8.14 1.85 5.19
C ARG A 104 8.80 2.77 4.13
N ARG A 105 9.23 3.94 4.56
CA ARG A 105 9.70 5.08 3.75
C ARG A 105 10.87 4.71 2.82
N PRO A 106 10.96 5.27 1.62
CA PRO A 106 12.18 5.17 0.80
C PRO A 106 13.34 6.02 1.39
N GLY A 107 14.54 5.85 0.85
CA GLY A 107 15.67 6.75 1.10
C GLY A 107 16.38 6.58 2.44
N GLN A 108 16.01 5.59 3.26
CA GLN A 108 16.60 5.37 4.59
C GLN A 108 18.06 4.90 4.52
N SER A 109 18.49 4.25 3.44
CA SER A 109 19.83 3.67 3.34
C SER A 109 20.32 3.48 1.90
N ARG A 110 21.64 3.27 1.73
CA ARG A 110 22.30 3.01 0.43
C ARG A 110 21.78 1.78 -0.31
N ILE A 111 21.13 0.83 0.39
CA ILE A 111 20.56 -0.40 -0.18
C ILE A 111 19.06 -0.28 -0.52
N THR A 112 18.48 0.92 -0.38
CA THR A 112 17.11 1.26 -0.80
C THR A 112 17.12 2.32 -1.90
N THR A 113 15.97 2.59 -2.54
CA THR A 113 15.90 3.68 -3.52
C THR A 113 16.20 5.03 -2.86
N PRO A 114 17.14 5.85 -3.38
CA PRO A 114 17.49 7.15 -2.79
C PRO A 114 16.47 8.26 -3.08
N ARG A 115 15.17 8.00 -2.86
CA ARG A 115 14.08 8.98 -2.86
C ARG A 115 13.78 9.35 -1.41
N ASN A 116 13.74 10.63 -1.04
CA ASN A 116 13.40 11.05 0.31
C ASN A 116 11.96 11.61 0.32
N GLU A 117 10.99 10.70 0.36
CA GLU A 117 9.57 11.02 0.43
C GLU A 117 9.17 10.97 1.93
N GLU A 118 8.77 12.08 2.54
CA GLU A 118 8.55 12.18 4.02
C GLU A 118 7.46 11.26 4.57
N ASP A 119 6.53 10.78 3.72
CA ASP A 119 5.37 9.96 4.07
C ASP A 119 4.51 10.48 5.25
N SER A 120 4.56 11.80 5.50
CA SER A 120 3.76 12.49 6.52
C SER A 120 2.26 12.25 6.35
N CYS A 121 1.64 11.61 7.34
CA CYS A 121 0.21 11.37 7.39
C CYS A 121 -0.63 12.51 7.98
N GLU A 122 -1.90 12.52 7.60
CA GLU A 122 -2.95 13.46 7.98
C GLU A 122 -4.23 12.64 8.23
N ILE A 123 -4.72 12.64 9.47
CA ILE A 123 -5.98 11.96 9.84
C ILE A 123 -7.12 12.96 9.66
N LEU A 124 -8.14 12.60 8.87
CA LEU A 124 -9.24 13.48 8.46
C LEU A 124 -10.57 13.18 9.14
N SER A 125 -10.76 12.00 9.71
CA SER A 125 -12.04 11.57 10.30
C SER A 125 -11.86 10.41 11.29
N GLY A 126 -12.94 10.08 12.01
CA GLY A 126 -13.05 8.87 12.84
C GLY A 126 -12.26 8.88 14.16
N VAL A 127 -11.52 9.95 14.44
CA VAL A 127 -10.83 10.21 15.72
C VAL A 127 -11.24 11.59 16.22
N GLY A 128 -11.50 11.72 17.53
CA GLY A 128 -11.81 13.00 18.17
C GLY A 128 -10.56 13.85 18.45
N LEU A 129 -10.77 15.10 18.87
CA LEU A 129 -9.70 16.02 19.28
C LEU A 129 -9.00 15.60 20.58
N ASP A 130 -9.61 14.66 21.31
CA ASP A 130 -9.10 13.95 22.48
C ASP A 130 -8.18 12.76 22.10
N GLY A 131 -8.02 12.45 20.81
CA GLY A 131 -7.29 11.29 20.33
C GLY A 131 -8.05 9.97 20.48
N ILE A 132 -9.37 10.00 20.71
CA ILE A 132 -10.19 8.80 20.89
C ILE A 132 -10.94 8.46 19.59
N THR A 133 -10.87 7.20 19.18
CA THR A 133 -11.62 6.69 18.02
C THR A 133 -13.13 6.72 18.24
N LEU A 134 -13.87 7.16 17.23
CA LEU A 134 -15.30 7.43 17.30
C LEU A 134 -16.18 6.25 16.87
N GLY A 135 -15.58 5.15 16.39
CA GLY A 135 -16.31 4.03 15.79
C GLY A 135 -16.84 4.30 14.38
N THR A 136 -16.50 5.46 13.81
CA THR A 136 -16.81 5.87 12.44
C THR A 136 -15.56 5.80 11.56
N PRO A 137 -15.68 5.77 10.22
CA PRO A 137 -14.54 5.50 9.35
C PRO A 137 -13.38 6.50 9.51
N ILE A 138 -12.16 5.98 9.66
CA ILE A 138 -10.93 6.77 9.78
C ILE A 138 -10.33 6.95 8.39
N ALA A 139 -10.36 8.18 7.87
CA ALA A 139 -9.68 8.54 6.63
C ALA A 139 -8.28 9.08 6.91
N VAL A 140 -7.27 8.58 6.18
CA VAL A 140 -5.86 8.98 6.30
C VAL A 140 -5.31 9.35 4.92
N VAL A 141 -4.65 10.50 4.81
CA VAL A 141 -4.01 11.00 3.59
C VAL A 141 -2.51 11.20 3.80
N VAL A 142 -1.73 10.92 2.75
CA VAL A 142 -0.32 11.31 2.61
C VAL A 142 -0.15 12.02 1.27
N ARG A 143 0.31 13.28 1.31
CA ARG A 143 0.43 14.15 0.12
C ARG A 143 1.78 13.94 -0.60
N ASN A 144 1.78 13.88 -1.93
CA ASN A 144 2.98 13.58 -2.72
C ASN A 144 3.76 14.86 -3.07
N LYS A 145 4.85 15.15 -2.34
CA LYS A 145 5.67 16.37 -2.49
C LYS A 145 6.64 16.37 -3.70
N ASP A 146 7.38 15.29 -3.96
CA ASP A 146 8.48 15.26 -4.97
C ASP A 146 8.01 14.79 -6.37
N GLN A 147 7.02 15.47 -6.96
CA GLN A 147 6.45 15.12 -8.27
C GLN A 147 7.32 15.61 -9.44
N ARG A 148 8.49 14.98 -9.63
CA ARG A 148 9.36 15.21 -10.80
C ARG A 148 8.83 14.49 -12.04
N SER A 149 7.88 15.13 -12.73
CA SER A 149 7.28 14.63 -13.97
C SER A 149 8.28 14.47 -15.13
N GLN A 150 9.39 15.22 -15.12
CA GLN A 150 10.35 15.28 -16.23
C GLN A 150 11.23 14.02 -16.39
N ASP A 151 11.46 13.24 -15.32
CA ASP A 151 12.37 12.07 -15.36
C ASP A 151 11.81 10.86 -16.15
N TYR A 152 10.55 10.92 -16.59
CA TYR A 152 9.82 9.76 -17.14
C TYR A 152 9.48 9.83 -18.63
N GLY A 153 9.99 10.82 -19.37
CA GLY A 153 9.64 11.04 -20.80
C GLY A 153 9.89 9.81 -21.70
N GLU A 154 10.99 9.09 -21.48
CA GLU A 154 11.33 7.86 -22.24
C GLU A 154 10.50 6.64 -21.80
N ILE A 155 9.98 6.64 -20.56
CA ILE A 155 9.17 5.55 -19.98
C ILE A 155 7.70 5.64 -20.46
N ALA A 156 7.32 6.73 -21.12
CA ALA A 156 5.95 6.95 -21.59
C ALA A 156 5.51 6.00 -22.72
N VAL A 157 6.45 5.52 -23.54
CA VAL A 157 6.16 4.82 -24.82
C VAL A 157 6.32 3.30 -24.69
N ALA A 158 7.41 2.85 -24.08
CA ALA A 158 7.71 1.43 -23.88
C ALA A 158 6.90 0.81 -22.72
N TYR A 159 6.63 -0.50 -22.81
CA TYR A 159 6.25 -1.29 -21.64
C TYR A 159 7.50 -1.66 -20.82
N ARG A 160 7.47 -1.54 -19.50
CA ARG A 160 8.61 -1.98 -18.66
C ARG A 160 8.50 -3.49 -18.42
N PRO A 161 9.57 -4.28 -18.67
CA PRO A 161 9.55 -5.72 -18.40
C PRO A 161 9.13 -6.04 -16.97
N SER A 162 8.28 -7.06 -16.81
CA SER A 162 7.80 -7.55 -15.51
C SER A 162 7.06 -6.53 -14.61
N HIS A 163 6.67 -5.37 -15.15
CA HIS A 163 5.72 -4.41 -14.56
C HIS A 163 4.29 -4.62 -15.09
N ALA A 164 3.35 -3.84 -14.55
CA ALA A 164 1.93 -3.93 -14.90
C ALA A 164 1.51 -3.11 -16.14
N ASP A 165 2.44 -2.50 -16.88
CA ASP A 165 2.11 -1.53 -17.94
C ASP A 165 1.24 -2.14 -19.06
N ALA A 166 1.74 -3.20 -19.69
CA ALA A 166 1.00 -3.90 -20.75
C ALA A 166 -0.31 -4.50 -20.23
N THR A 167 -0.34 -5.04 -19.00
CA THR A 167 -1.54 -5.66 -18.45
C THR A 167 -2.60 -4.62 -18.03
N TYR A 168 -2.22 -3.38 -17.72
CA TYR A 168 -3.15 -2.27 -17.50
C TYR A 168 -3.73 -1.78 -18.84
N ASP A 169 -2.90 -1.57 -19.87
CA ASP A 169 -3.40 -1.19 -21.19
C ASP A 169 -4.28 -2.29 -21.81
N MET A 170 -3.97 -3.58 -21.60
CA MET A 170 -4.83 -4.71 -21.98
C MET A 170 -6.15 -4.79 -21.20
N LYS A 171 -6.15 -4.51 -19.88
CA LYS A 171 -7.34 -4.66 -19.03
C LYS A 171 -8.27 -3.45 -19.07
N TYR A 172 -7.72 -2.24 -19.19
CA TYR A 172 -8.45 -0.97 -19.04
C TYR A 172 -8.38 -0.07 -20.28
N GLY A 173 -7.53 -0.37 -21.27
CA GLY A 173 -7.25 0.51 -22.41
C GLY A 173 -6.40 1.75 -22.06
N VAL A 174 -6.11 1.97 -20.78
CA VAL A 174 -5.41 3.15 -20.26
C VAL A 174 -4.58 2.77 -19.02
N ARG A 175 -3.40 3.38 -18.90
CA ARG A 175 -2.53 3.34 -17.71
C ARG A 175 -2.10 4.74 -17.31
N ALA A 176 -1.76 4.93 -16.04
CA ALA A 176 -1.05 6.14 -15.62
C ALA A 176 0.38 6.09 -16.17
N ILE A 177 0.68 7.02 -17.09
CA ILE A 177 1.96 7.08 -17.81
C ILE A 177 3.12 7.44 -16.86
N ALA A 178 2.85 8.26 -15.83
CA ALA A 178 3.83 8.62 -14.81
C ALA A 178 3.99 7.53 -13.73
N GLY A 179 5.21 7.03 -13.57
CA GLY A 179 5.56 6.09 -12.50
C GLY A 179 4.86 4.74 -12.62
N GLY A 180 4.36 4.21 -11.52
CA GLY A 180 3.67 2.91 -11.48
C GLY A 180 2.16 3.02 -11.33
N GLY A 181 1.57 4.21 -11.50
CA GLY A 181 0.15 4.45 -11.24
C GLY A 181 -0.29 3.94 -9.87
N ARG A 182 -1.37 3.15 -9.89
CA ARG A 182 -1.96 2.45 -8.73
C ARG A 182 -1.28 1.11 -8.39
N SER A 183 -0.55 0.49 -9.32
CA SER A 183 0.24 -0.74 -9.04
C SER A 183 1.57 -0.47 -8.33
N SER A 184 1.90 0.80 -8.09
CA SER A 184 3.12 1.21 -7.39
C SER A 184 3.07 0.85 -5.90
N ALA A 185 4.22 0.52 -5.32
CA ALA A 185 4.40 0.41 -3.88
C ALA A 185 4.14 1.72 -3.10
N ARG A 186 3.80 2.85 -3.74
CA ARG A 186 3.21 4.01 -3.06
C ARG A 186 1.85 3.68 -2.42
N GLU A 187 1.06 2.81 -3.05
CA GLU A 187 -0.28 2.39 -2.58
C GLU A 187 -0.25 1.76 -1.17
N THR A 188 0.85 1.08 -0.81
CA THR A 188 0.97 0.39 0.48
C THR A 188 1.11 1.34 1.68
N ILE A 189 1.21 2.66 1.46
CA ILE A 189 1.02 3.67 2.52
C ILE A 189 -0.34 3.51 3.19
N GLY A 190 -1.41 3.39 2.40
CA GLY A 190 -2.77 3.22 2.95
C GLY A 190 -2.92 1.92 3.74
N ARG A 191 -2.18 0.87 3.35
CA ARG A 191 -2.13 -0.41 4.06
C ARG A 191 -1.37 -0.31 5.38
N VAL A 192 -0.23 0.38 5.39
CA VAL A 192 0.62 0.53 6.59
C VAL A 192 -0.02 1.47 7.62
N ALA A 193 -0.62 2.58 7.19
CA ALA A 193 -1.40 3.45 8.07
C ALA A 193 -2.57 2.71 8.72
N ALA A 194 -3.32 1.91 7.95
CA ALA A 194 -4.40 1.08 8.51
C ALA A 194 -3.88 -0.07 9.38
N GLY A 195 -2.71 -0.63 9.03
CA GLY A 195 -2.02 -1.67 9.79
C GLY A 195 -1.56 -1.20 11.17
N ALA A 196 -1.18 0.06 11.34
CA ALA A 196 -0.88 0.64 12.65
C ALA A 196 -2.11 0.61 13.58
N ILE A 197 -3.29 0.98 13.06
CA ILE A 197 -4.56 0.92 13.79
C ILE A 197 -4.89 -0.52 14.18
N ALA A 198 -4.76 -1.46 13.23
CA ALA A 198 -5.01 -2.89 13.47
C ALA A 198 -4.03 -3.51 14.49
N LYS A 199 -2.74 -3.17 14.40
CA LYS A 199 -1.72 -3.55 15.40
C LYS A 199 -2.14 -3.11 16.80
N LYS A 200 -2.62 -1.88 16.95
CA LYS A 200 -3.04 -1.36 18.26
C LYS A 200 -4.26 -2.09 18.82
N VAL A 201 -5.30 -2.33 18.02
CA VAL A 201 -6.47 -3.13 18.42
C VAL A 201 -6.04 -4.53 18.89
N LEU A 202 -5.18 -5.21 18.12
CA LEU A 202 -4.67 -6.53 18.49
C LEU A 202 -3.81 -6.51 19.76
N LYS A 203 -3.03 -5.44 19.97
CA LYS A 203 -2.22 -5.25 21.17
C LYS A 203 -3.06 -5.05 22.42
N GLU A 204 -4.11 -4.23 22.35
CA GLU A 204 -5.02 -3.99 23.48
C GLU A 204 -5.91 -5.21 23.81
N VAL A 205 -6.40 -5.93 22.79
CA VAL A 205 -7.33 -7.07 23.02
C VAL A 205 -6.61 -8.34 23.50
N ALA A 206 -5.40 -8.64 23.00
CA ALA A 206 -4.74 -9.93 23.24
C ALA A 206 -3.24 -9.83 23.57
N GLY A 207 -2.69 -8.62 23.72
CA GLY A 207 -1.26 -8.41 23.91
C GLY A 207 -0.41 -8.74 22.68
N THR A 208 -1.04 -9.06 21.55
CA THR A 208 -0.42 -9.60 20.32
C THR A 208 0.72 -8.71 19.82
N GLU A 209 1.79 -9.32 19.37
CA GLU A 209 2.94 -8.64 18.78
C GLU A 209 3.22 -9.23 17.41
N ILE A 210 3.42 -8.37 16.40
CA ILE A 210 3.64 -8.77 15.01
C ILE A 210 4.98 -8.16 14.59
N LEU A 211 5.97 -9.03 14.39
CA LEU A 211 7.33 -8.65 13.98
C LEU A 211 7.63 -9.31 12.63
N ALA A 212 8.23 -8.57 11.71
CA ALA A 212 8.81 -9.17 10.51
C ALA A 212 10.27 -8.74 10.32
N TYR A 213 11.04 -9.56 9.63
CA TYR A 213 12.46 -9.31 9.37
C TYR A 213 12.87 -9.95 8.05
N VAL A 214 13.94 -9.44 7.44
CA VAL A 214 14.53 -10.04 6.23
C VAL A 214 15.30 -11.28 6.62
N SER A 215 14.78 -12.45 6.24
CA SER A 215 15.35 -13.76 6.58
C SER A 215 16.26 -14.32 5.49
N ALA A 216 16.13 -13.84 4.25
CA ALA A 216 17.10 -14.14 3.19
C ALA A 216 17.21 -13.00 2.17
N VAL A 217 18.39 -12.84 1.58
CA VAL A 217 18.63 -12.05 0.37
C VAL A 217 19.54 -12.85 -0.56
N ARG A 218 19.06 -13.12 -1.78
CA ARG A 218 19.70 -14.08 -2.71
C ARG A 218 20.01 -15.42 -2.03
N ASP A 219 21.29 -15.77 -1.97
CA ASP A 219 21.92 -16.97 -1.42
C ASP A 219 22.32 -16.82 0.07
N VAL A 220 22.18 -15.62 0.65
CA VAL A 220 22.42 -15.39 2.09
C VAL A 220 21.12 -15.56 2.87
N GLN A 221 21.06 -16.56 3.74
CA GLN A 221 19.95 -16.83 4.66
C GLN A 221 20.40 -16.66 6.11
N ALA A 222 19.56 -16.04 6.94
CA ALA A 222 19.79 -15.93 8.38
C ALA A 222 19.49 -17.26 9.10
N THR A 223 20.33 -17.63 10.06
CA THR A 223 20.23 -18.92 10.77
C THR A 223 20.06 -18.77 12.27
N ASN A 224 20.52 -17.66 12.87
CA ASN A 224 20.71 -17.54 14.31
C ASN A 224 19.68 -16.60 14.94
N ILE A 225 18.38 -16.88 14.78
CA ILE A 225 17.30 -16.01 15.23
C ILE A 225 16.35 -16.78 16.16
N ASN A 226 16.19 -16.31 17.39
CA ASN A 226 15.20 -16.82 18.33
C ASN A 226 13.89 -16.01 18.21
N HIS A 227 12.85 -16.64 17.64
CA HIS A 227 11.54 -16.01 17.46
C HIS A 227 10.79 -15.73 18.76
N GLU A 228 11.16 -16.32 19.91
CA GLU A 228 10.58 -15.95 21.21
C GLU A 228 11.19 -14.67 21.79
N THR A 229 12.46 -14.38 21.53
CA THR A 229 13.19 -13.29 22.21
C THR A 229 13.60 -12.11 21.34
N MET A 230 13.63 -12.24 20.01
CA MET A 230 13.98 -11.11 19.12
C MET A 230 13.07 -9.89 19.36
N THR A 231 13.62 -8.70 19.29
CA THR A 231 12.88 -7.46 19.56
C THR A 231 12.76 -6.60 18.31
N MET A 232 11.84 -5.65 18.37
CA MET A 232 11.71 -4.56 17.40
C MET A 232 13.02 -3.75 17.25
N ALA A 233 13.83 -3.64 18.32
CA ALA A 233 15.11 -2.94 18.28
C ALA A 233 16.16 -3.73 17.48
N ASP A 234 16.26 -5.05 17.66
CA ASP A 234 17.20 -5.92 16.93
C ASP A 234 16.91 -5.92 15.43
N ILE A 235 15.63 -5.78 15.05
CA ILE A 235 15.17 -5.70 13.66
C ILE A 235 15.53 -4.34 13.05
N GLU A 236 15.31 -3.21 13.72
CA GLU A 236 15.64 -1.88 13.18
C GLU A 236 17.12 -1.48 13.37
N ALA A 237 17.92 -2.27 14.08
CA ALA A 237 19.34 -1.98 14.36
C ALA A 237 20.22 -1.87 13.11
N ASN A 238 19.79 -2.41 11.96
CA ASN A 238 20.57 -2.39 10.72
C ASN A 238 19.70 -2.15 9.47
N MET A 239 20.34 -1.60 8.42
CA MET A 239 19.65 -1.12 7.23
C MET A 239 18.96 -2.18 6.35
N VAL A 240 19.24 -3.48 6.58
CA VAL A 240 18.61 -4.60 5.86
C VAL A 240 17.47 -5.23 6.66
N ARG A 241 17.29 -4.87 7.94
CA ARG A 241 16.31 -5.42 8.88
C ARG A 241 16.43 -6.93 9.12
N CYS A 242 17.64 -7.40 9.43
CA CYS A 242 17.90 -8.79 9.83
C CYS A 242 18.54 -8.83 11.22
N PRO A 243 17.93 -9.45 12.26
CA PRO A 243 18.48 -9.46 13.61
C PRO A 243 19.66 -10.45 13.80
N ASP A 244 19.97 -11.28 12.80
CA ASP A 244 21.22 -12.04 12.73
C ASP A 244 22.31 -11.13 12.14
N GLU A 245 23.08 -10.44 12.99
CA GLU A 245 24.11 -9.46 12.57
C GLU A 245 25.13 -10.06 11.59
N GLY A 246 25.55 -11.31 11.84
CA GLY A 246 26.53 -12.04 11.04
C GLY A 246 26.02 -12.43 9.65
N CYS A 247 24.70 -12.45 9.44
CA CYS A 247 24.08 -12.57 8.13
C CYS A 247 23.67 -11.19 7.57
N ALA A 248 23.28 -10.23 8.40
CA ALA A 248 22.86 -8.90 7.99
C ALA A 248 23.95 -8.17 7.16
N GLN A 249 25.21 -8.20 7.60
CA GLN A 249 26.32 -7.61 6.84
C GLN A 249 26.50 -8.29 5.46
N LYS A 250 26.43 -9.62 5.41
CA LYS A 250 26.52 -10.38 4.14
C LYS A 250 25.36 -10.06 3.19
N MET A 251 24.14 -9.89 3.72
CA MET A 251 22.99 -9.46 2.92
C MET A 251 23.19 -8.03 2.38
N ILE A 252 23.69 -7.10 3.20
CA ILE A 252 24.01 -5.72 2.79
C ILE A 252 25.01 -5.72 1.63
N ASP A 253 26.07 -6.52 1.72
CA ASP A 253 27.10 -6.60 0.68
C ASP A 253 26.60 -7.29 -0.60
N ALA A 254 25.76 -8.33 -0.48
CA ALA A 254 25.10 -8.98 -1.61
C ALA A 254 24.11 -8.06 -2.35
N ILE A 255 23.49 -7.09 -1.66
CA ILE A 255 22.67 -6.04 -2.28
C ILE A 255 23.56 -4.98 -2.94
N ASP A 256 24.68 -4.60 -2.31
CA ASP A 256 25.58 -3.60 -2.89
C ASP A 256 26.27 -4.11 -4.17
N GLU A 257 26.62 -5.40 -4.23
CA GLU A 257 27.17 -6.05 -5.42
C GLU A 257 26.24 -5.89 -6.64
N VAL A 258 24.94 -6.16 -6.49
CA VAL A 258 23.96 -5.99 -7.58
C VAL A 258 23.68 -4.51 -7.87
N ARG A 259 23.62 -3.67 -6.83
CA ARG A 259 23.44 -2.21 -6.96
C ARG A 259 24.54 -1.57 -7.80
N VAL A 260 25.80 -1.94 -7.58
CA VAL A 260 26.96 -1.42 -8.33
C VAL A 260 26.96 -1.90 -9.78
N ARG A 261 26.43 -3.10 -10.07
CA ARG A 261 26.19 -3.60 -11.44
C ARG A 261 24.94 -3.03 -12.12
N GLY A 262 24.23 -2.10 -11.48
CA GLY A 262 23.01 -1.51 -12.02
C GLY A 262 21.82 -2.49 -12.08
N ASP A 263 21.87 -3.54 -11.26
CA ASP A 263 20.92 -4.65 -11.20
C ASP A 263 20.13 -4.64 -9.88
N SER A 264 19.35 -5.69 -9.61
CA SER A 264 18.62 -5.87 -8.35
C SER A 264 18.55 -7.32 -7.90
N CYS A 265 18.09 -7.54 -6.67
CA CYS A 265 17.89 -8.87 -6.10
C CYS A 265 16.56 -9.00 -5.34
N GLY A 266 16.11 -10.25 -5.22
CA GLY A 266 14.98 -10.65 -4.38
C GLY A 266 15.44 -11.21 -3.04
N GLY A 267 14.47 -11.61 -2.22
CA GLY A 267 14.73 -12.15 -0.89
C GLY A 267 13.45 -12.68 -0.22
N VAL A 268 13.58 -13.03 1.05
CA VAL A 268 12.49 -13.55 1.89
C VAL A 268 12.34 -12.65 3.11
N VAL A 269 11.10 -12.31 3.44
CA VAL A 269 10.72 -11.74 4.75
C VAL A 269 10.06 -12.85 5.56
N THR A 270 10.54 -13.09 6.77
CA THR A 270 9.83 -13.92 7.76
C THR A 270 8.99 -13.00 8.63
N CYS A 271 7.75 -13.40 8.94
CA CYS A 271 6.91 -12.73 9.92
C CYS A 271 6.48 -13.70 11.02
N VAL A 272 6.47 -13.18 12.24
CA VAL A 272 6.20 -13.85 13.51
C VAL A 272 5.10 -13.09 14.23
N VAL A 273 4.05 -13.80 14.64
CA VAL A 273 2.98 -13.28 15.51
C VAL A 273 3.07 -13.97 16.86
N ARG A 274 3.44 -13.21 17.90
CA ARG A 274 3.41 -13.66 19.29
C ARG A 274 2.06 -13.34 19.90
N SER A 275 1.58 -14.22 20.77
CA SER A 275 0.26 -14.14 21.41
C SER A 275 -0.87 -13.81 20.41
N PRO A 276 -1.01 -14.56 19.30
CA PRO A 276 -2.18 -14.41 18.43
C PRO A 276 -3.45 -14.83 19.20
N PRO A 277 -4.60 -14.19 18.96
CA PRO A 277 -5.86 -14.68 19.52
C PRO A 277 -6.13 -16.11 19.04
N ARG A 278 -6.69 -16.95 19.91
CA ARG A 278 -7.07 -18.34 19.59
C ARG A 278 -8.42 -18.38 18.88
N GLY A 279 -8.60 -19.30 17.94
CA GLY A 279 -9.87 -19.51 17.26
C GLY A 279 -10.18 -18.53 16.13
N LEU A 280 -9.18 -17.86 15.56
CA LEU A 280 -9.37 -16.98 14.40
C LEU A 280 -9.30 -17.76 13.10
N GLY A 281 -10.23 -17.53 12.17
CA GLY A 281 -10.30 -18.22 10.88
C GLY A 281 -11.60 -19.01 10.66
N ALA A 282 -11.78 -19.57 9.47
CA ALA A 282 -12.88 -20.45 9.12
C ALA A 282 -12.36 -21.77 8.51
N PRO A 283 -13.10 -22.90 8.59
CA PRO A 283 -12.58 -24.21 8.16
C PRO A 283 -12.55 -24.42 6.62
N ALA A 284 -13.11 -23.51 5.82
CA ALA A 284 -13.42 -23.74 4.40
C ALA A 284 -12.78 -22.73 3.43
N PHE A 285 -13.52 -21.72 2.96
CA PHE A 285 -13.01 -20.74 1.98
C PHE A 285 -12.24 -19.58 2.64
N ASP A 286 -12.70 -19.13 3.80
CA ASP A 286 -12.13 -18.00 4.55
C ASP A 286 -11.15 -18.49 5.65
N LYS A 287 -10.27 -19.43 5.25
CA LYS A 287 -9.21 -19.98 6.11
C LYS A 287 -8.19 -18.90 6.47
N LEU A 288 -7.74 -18.86 7.73
CA LEU A 288 -6.79 -17.83 8.16
C LEU A 288 -5.48 -17.89 7.36
N GLU A 289 -4.95 -19.08 7.09
CA GLU A 289 -3.75 -19.25 6.25
C GLU A 289 -4.00 -18.83 4.78
N ALA A 290 -5.23 -18.95 4.28
CA ALA A 290 -5.58 -18.58 2.90
C ALA A 290 -5.81 -17.06 2.75
N ASP A 291 -6.45 -16.41 3.72
CA ASP A 291 -6.58 -14.96 3.76
C ASP A 291 -5.22 -14.28 4.04
N LEU A 292 -4.36 -14.86 4.88
CA LEU A 292 -2.97 -14.41 5.04
C LEU A 292 -2.17 -14.58 3.73
N ALA A 293 -2.28 -15.72 3.05
CA ALA A 293 -1.64 -15.92 1.75
C ALA A 293 -2.09 -14.87 0.72
N LYS A 294 -3.41 -14.61 0.63
CA LYS A 294 -4.02 -13.56 -0.19
C LYS A 294 -3.54 -12.15 0.23
N ALA A 295 -3.42 -11.88 1.52
CA ALA A 295 -2.92 -10.62 2.04
C ALA A 295 -1.46 -10.38 1.60
N MET A 296 -0.59 -11.37 1.77
CA MET A 296 0.82 -11.29 1.36
C MET A 296 0.98 -11.24 -0.15
N LEU A 297 0.33 -12.12 -0.90
CA LEU A 297 0.42 -12.17 -2.37
C LEU A 297 -0.20 -10.94 -3.07
N SER A 298 -0.96 -10.11 -2.34
CA SER A 298 -1.46 -8.82 -2.82
C SER A 298 -0.44 -7.67 -2.68
N LEU A 299 0.73 -7.90 -2.07
CA LEU A 299 1.79 -6.91 -1.95
C LEU A 299 2.59 -6.79 -3.26
N PRO A 300 3.22 -5.63 -3.52
CA PRO A 300 4.13 -5.48 -4.65
C PRO A 300 5.29 -6.49 -4.59
N ALA A 301 5.66 -7.03 -5.75
CA ALA A 301 6.79 -7.95 -5.98
C ALA A 301 6.75 -9.33 -5.26
N THR A 302 5.72 -9.68 -4.48
CA THR A 302 5.60 -11.03 -3.90
C THR A 302 5.40 -12.12 -4.94
N LYS A 303 5.93 -13.31 -4.65
CA LYS A 303 5.83 -14.52 -5.50
C LYS A 303 5.63 -15.84 -4.76
N GLY A 304 5.87 -15.89 -3.45
CA GLY A 304 5.63 -17.09 -2.63
C GLY A 304 5.17 -16.72 -1.23
N PHE A 305 4.42 -17.64 -0.62
CA PHE A 305 3.96 -17.59 0.76
C PHE A 305 4.05 -18.99 1.35
N GLU A 306 4.57 -19.10 2.56
CA GLU A 306 4.64 -20.32 3.35
C GLU A 306 4.11 -20.06 4.76
N ILE A 307 3.47 -21.05 5.37
CA ILE A 307 3.01 -21.05 6.76
C ILE A 307 3.71 -22.18 7.52
N GLY A 308 4.25 -21.88 8.71
CA GLY A 308 5.04 -22.80 9.52
C GLY A 308 6.17 -23.48 8.73
N SER A 309 6.14 -24.81 8.73
CA SER A 309 7.08 -25.67 7.99
C SER A 309 7.02 -25.55 6.46
N GLY A 310 6.01 -24.90 5.88
CA GLY A 310 5.98 -24.56 4.45
C GLY A 310 6.21 -25.75 3.50
N PHE A 311 7.03 -25.55 2.47
CA PHE A 311 7.43 -26.60 1.54
C PHE A 311 8.37 -27.63 2.19
N GLU A 312 9.15 -27.27 3.22
CA GLU A 312 10.01 -28.20 3.97
C GLU A 312 9.18 -29.27 4.71
N GLY A 313 7.94 -28.93 5.09
CA GLY A 313 6.97 -29.88 5.66
C GLY A 313 6.58 -31.01 4.70
N THR A 314 6.64 -30.79 3.38
CA THR A 314 6.27 -31.80 2.36
C THR A 314 7.23 -33.00 2.28
N LEU A 315 8.40 -32.90 2.92
CA LEU A 315 9.43 -33.94 2.97
C LEU A 315 9.31 -34.88 4.18
N GLN A 316 8.36 -34.62 5.09
CA GLN A 316 8.22 -35.30 6.39
C GLN A 316 7.04 -36.27 6.39
N LYS A 317 7.13 -37.37 7.16
CA LYS A 317 5.97 -38.24 7.44
C LYS A 317 5.04 -37.57 8.45
N GLY A 318 3.77 -37.95 8.48
CA GLY A 318 2.83 -37.45 9.51
C GLY A 318 3.31 -37.71 10.95
N SER A 319 3.96 -38.85 11.21
CA SER A 319 4.58 -39.18 12.51
C SER A 319 5.80 -38.31 12.88
N GLU A 320 6.37 -37.60 11.90
CA GLU A 320 7.51 -36.69 12.07
C GLU A 320 7.07 -35.22 12.07
N HIS A 321 5.92 -34.94 11.44
CA HIS A 321 5.37 -33.60 11.21
C HIS A 321 4.34 -33.15 12.26
N ASN A 322 3.53 -34.08 12.78
CA ASN A 322 2.40 -33.74 13.65
C ASN A 322 2.83 -32.97 14.91
N ASP A 323 2.12 -31.88 15.19
CA ASP A 323 2.31 -31.08 16.39
C ASP A 323 1.49 -31.66 17.56
N GLU A 324 2.10 -32.51 18.38
CA GLU A 324 1.42 -33.16 19.52
C GLU A 324 0.90 -32.17 20.56
N PHE A 325 -0.37 -32.30 20.97
CA PHE A 325 -0.98 -31.45 21.99
C PHE A 325 -0.57 -31.82 23.43
N TYR A 326 -0.48 -30.81 24.30
CA TYR A 326 -0.34 -30.97 25.74
C TYR A 326 -1.04 -29.84 26.51
N MET A 327 -1.24 -30.02 27.82
CA MET A 327 -1.72 -28.96 28.72
C MET A 327 -0.54 -28.28 29.42
N ASP A 328 -0.40 -26.98 29.23
CA ASP A 328 0.51 -26.11 29.94
C ASP A 328 -0.17 -25.50 31.17
N ASN A 329 0.48 -25.56 32.33
CA ASN A 329 -0.06 -25.09 33.61
C ASN A 329 -0.36 -23.57 33.64
N SER A 330 0.20 -22.79 32.71
CA SER A 330 0.07 -21.33 32.64
C SER A 330 -0.63 -20.84 31.37
N LYS A 331 -0.44 -21.52 30.24
CA LYS A 331 -0.93 -21.11 28.90
C LYS A 331 -2.12 -21.95 28.40
N GLY A 332 -2.54 -22.99 29.12
CA GLY A 332 -3.61 -23.90 28.71
C GLY A 332 -3.16 -24.86 27.61
N LEU A 333 -4.06 -25.19 26.66
CA LEU A 333 -3.72 -26.09 25.55
C LEU A 333 -2.58 -25.53 24.70
N ARG A 334 -1.54 -26.34 24.44
CA ARG A 334 -0.35 -26.00 23.67
C ARG A 334 0.06 -27.20 22.80
N THR A 335 0.96 -27.02 21.85
CA THR A 335 1.61 -28.12 21.11
C THR A 335 3.11 -28.21 21.42
N ARG A 336 3.68 -29.43 21.30
CA ARG A 336 5.11 -29.70 21.53
C ARG A 336 6.05 -29.13 20.48
N THR A 337 5.50 -28.83 19.31
CA THR A 337 6.17 -28.28 18.12
C THR A 337 5.20 -27.38 17.36
N ASN A 338 5.69 -26.56 16.44
CA ASN A 338 4.87 -25.58 15.71
C ASN A 338 5.02 -25.70 14.17
N ARG A 339 5.10 -26.93 13.64
CA ARG A 339 5.26 -27.13 12.17
C ARG A 339 4.04 -26.66 11.37
N SER A 340 2.88 -26.57 12.02
CA SER A 340 1.66 -25.93 11.51
C SER A 340 1.70 -24.39 11.52
N GLY A 341 2.69 -23.76 12.15
CA GLY A 341 2.87 -22.31 12.14
C GLY A 341 1.70 -21.55 12.75
N GLY A 342 1.19 -22.00 13.90
CA GLY A 342 0.11 -21.36 14.63
C GLY A 342 -1.30 -21.58 14.06
N ILE A 343 -1.46 -22.26 12.93
CA ILE A 343 -2.75 -22.41 12.23
C ILE A 343 -3.02 -23.88 11.87
N GLN A 344 -4.13 -24.42 12.35
CA GLN A 344 -4.54 -25.82 12.12
C GLN A 344 -5.98 -25.87 11.61
N GLY A 345 -6.20 -26.59 10.51
CA GLY A 345 -7.54 -26.78 9.93
C GLY A 345 -8.23 -25.53 9.36
N GLY A 346 -7.54 -24.40 9.25
CA GLY A 346 -8.12 -23.10 8.90
C GLY A 346 -8.08 -22.05 10.00
N ILE A 347 -7.71 -22.45 11.23
CA ILE A 347 -8.01 -21.73 12.48
C ILE A 347 -6.74 -21.58 13.34
N SER A 348 -6.54 -20.41 13.97
CA SER A 348 -5.40 -20.20 14.88
C SER A 348 -5.51 -21.06 16.15
N ASN A 349 -4.46 -21.83 16.45
CA ASN A 349 -4.44 -22.71 17.63
C ASN A 349 -3.95 -21.99 18.90
N GLY A 350 -3.20 -20.89 18.78
CA GLY A 350 -2.61 -20.11 19.89
C GLY A 350 -1.11 -20.31 20.10
N GLU A 351 -0.48 -21.15 19.30
CA GLU A 351 0.96 -21.09 19.08
C GLU A 351 1.33 -19.85 18.26
N MET A 352 2.62 -19.59 18.12
CA MET A 352 3.14 -18.49 17.30
C MET A 352 2.71 -18.66 15.83
N ILE A 353 2.17 -17.63 15.19
CA ILE A 353 1.95 -17.71 13.73
C ILE A 353 3.26 -17.34 13.04
N GLU A 354 3.82 -18.28 12.30
CA GLU A 354 5.10 -18.17 11.60
C GLU A 354 4.88 -18.28 10.09
N MET A 355 5.40 -17.34 9.32
CA MET A 355 5.23 -17.33 7.86
C MET A 355 6.45 -16.77 7.11
N LYS A 356 6.71 -17.28 5.92
CA LYS A 356 7.76 -16.78 5.01
C LYS A 356 7.12 -16.19 3.74
N ILE A 357 7.57 -15.01 3.32
CA ILE A 357 7.06 -14.31 2.13
C ILE A 357 8.23 -14.05 1.17
N ALA A 358 8.18 -14.64 -0.03
CA ALA A 358 9.21 -14.50 -1.04
C ALA A 358 8.91 -13.35 -2.02
N PHE A 359 9.90 -12.48 -2.26
CA PHE A 359 9.82 -11.31 -3.15
C PHE A 359 10.80 -11.46 -4.32
N LYS A 360 10.32 -11.17 -5.55
CA LYS A 360 11.16 -11.13 -6.75
C LYS A 360 12.07 -9.88 -6.79
N PRO A 361 13.16 -9.89 -7.59
CA PRO A 361 13.96 -8.70 -7.86
C PRO A 361 13.15 -7.51 -8.42
N THR A 362 13.64 -6.31 -8.16
CA THR A 362 13.07 -5.04 -8.64
C THR A 362 13.12 -4.97 -10.16
N SER A 363 11.96 -4.89 -10.81
CA SER A 363 11.89 -5.04 -12.27
C SER A 363 12.27 -3.79 -13.08
N THR A 364 12.65 -2.70 -12.41
CA THR A 364 13.36 -1.59 -13.05
C THR A 364 14.81 -1.60 -12.58
N ILE A 365 15.70 -1.93 -13.50
CA ILE A 365 17.16 -1.92 -13.37
C ILE A 365 17.77 -0.96 -14.40
N THR A 366 19.01 -0.51 -14.22
CA THR A 366 19.65 0.47 -15.13
C THR A 366 20.39 -0.18 -16.30
N GLN A 367 20.54 -1.50 -16.29
CA GLN A 367 20.86 -2.28 -17.48
C GLN A 367 19.78 -2.12 -18.55
N ALA A 368 20.18 -2.20 -19.82
CA ALA A 368 19.25 -2.12 -20.95
C ALA A 368 18.45 -3.43 -21.06
N GLN A 369 17.14 -3.31 -21.28
CA GLN A 369 16.23 -4.45 -21.41
C GLN A 369 15.44 -4.37 -22.71
N ASN A 370 15.40 -5.46 -23.47
CA ASN A 370 14.54 -5.58 -24.65
C ASN A 370 13.07 -5.61 -24.22
N THR A 371 12.21 -4.90 -24.97
CA THR A 371 10.77 -4.83 -24.71
C THR A 371 10.02 -4.48 -26.01
N VAL A 372 8.72 -4.19 -25.92
CA VAL A 372 7.93 -3.59 -26.99
C VAL A 372 7.20 -2.33 -26.53
N ASN A 373 6.87 -1.45 -27.46
CA ASN A 373 6.02 -0.29 -27.23
C ASN A 373 4.52 -0.62 -27.37
N ARG A 374 3.66 0.38 -27.14
CA ARG A 374 2.19 0.23 -27.25
C ARG A 374 1.71 -0.17 -28.66
N ASP A 375 2.46 0.20 -29.70
CA ASP A 375 2.17 -0.12 -31.10
C ASP A 375 2.72 -1.50 -31.53
N GLY A 376 3.32 -2.26 -30.60
CA GLY A 376 3.85 -3.61 -30.83
C GLY A 376 5.22 -3.66 -31.49
N GLN A 377 5.93 -2.53 -31.59
CA GLN A 377 7.28 -2.45 -32.14
C GLN A 377 8.32 -2.78 -31.06
N GLU A 378 9.40 -3.47 -31.43
CA GLU A 378 10.52 -3.76 -30.53
C GLU A 378 11.26 -2.48 -30.11
N ASP A 379 11.67 -2.41 -28.85
CA ASP A 379 12.33 -1.25 -28.24
C ASP A 379 13.34 -1.72 -27.17
N ILE A 380 14.31 -0.87 -26.82
CA ILE A 380 15.34 -1.15 -25.80
C ILE A 380 15.19 -0.13 -24.66
N LEU A 381 14.47 -0.54 -23.62
CA LEU A 381 14.30 0.28 -22.43
C LEU A 381 15.60 0.30 -21.62
N LYS A 382 16.23 1.48 -21.55
CA LYS A 382 17.32 1.77 -20.60
C LYS A 382 16.84 2.75 -19.53
N ALA A 383 16.27 2.21 -18.46
CA ALA A 383 15.66 3.02 -17.42
C ALA A 383 16.70 3.90 -16.70
N LYS A 384 16.43 5.22 -16.69
CA LYS A 384 17.19 6.22 -15.95
C LYS A 384 16.48 6.48 -14.62
N GLY A 385 17.22 6.61 -13.53
CA GLY A 385 16.68 7.10 -12.26
C GLY A 385 17.03 6.27 -11.03
N ARG A 386 16.21 6.42 -9.99
CA ARG A 386 16.41 5.90 -8.64
C ARG A 386 15.43 4.75 -8.37
N HIS A 387 15.98 3.54 -8.23
CA HIS A 387 15.26 2.28 -8.04
C HIS A 387 15.84 1.53 -6.82
N ASP A 388 15.02 0.73 -6.14
CA ASP A 388 15.47 -0.10 -5.02
C ASP A 388 16.30 -1.29 -5.55
N PRO A 389 17.58 -1.47 -5.18
CA PRO A 389 18.34 -2.67 -5.58
C PRO A 389 17.86 -3.93 -4.86
N CYS A 390 17.13 -3.78 -3.75
CA CYS A 390 16.40 -4.87 -3.09
C CYS A 390 15.17 -4.28 -2.37
N VAL A 391 14.00 -4.90 -2.50
CA VAL A 391 12.75 -4.40 -1.90
C VAL A 391 12.47 -4.91 -0.48
N VAL A 392 13.05 -6.03 -0.07
CA VAL A 392 12.63 -6.72 1.18
C VAL A 392 12.84 -5.92 2.47
N PRO A 393 13.88 -5.07 2.66
CA PRO A 393 13.99 -4.27 3.89
C PRO A 393 12.81 -3.31 4.09
N ARG A 394 12.24 -2.80 2.98
CA ARG A 394 11.06 -1.92 3.00
C ARG A 394 9.73 -2.69 3.01
N ALA A 395 9.76 -3.97 2.68
CA ALA A 395 8.60 -4.84 2.73
C ALA A 395 8.24 -5.30 4.15
N VAL A 396 9.20 -5.29 5.09
CA VAL A 396 8.99 -5.64 6.52
C VAL A 396 7.73 -5.00 7.14
N PRO A 397 7.60 -3.66 7.23
CA PRO A 397 6.38 -3.05 7.79
C PRO A 397 5.12 -3.27 6.91
N MET A 398 5.28 -3.53 5.61
CA MET A 398 4.16 -3.84 4.70
C MET A 398 3.59 -5.23 4.95
N VAL A 399 4.45 -6.22 5.29
CA VAL A 399 4.06 -7.56 5.71
C VAL A 399 3.36 -7.51 7.06
N GLU A 400 3.98 -6.89 8.08
CA GLU A 400 3.39 -6.76 9.42
C GLU A 400 2.02 -6.09 9.38
N ALA A 401 1.86 -5.02 8.58
CA ALA A 401 0.59 -4.35 8.37
C ALA A 401 -0.48 -5.27 7.76
N MET A 402 -0.17 -6.01 6.70
CA MET A 402 -1.12 -6.93 6.08
C MET A 402 -1.48 -8.13 6.97
N VAL A 403 -0.55 -8.59 7.82
CA VAL A 403 -0.84 -9.59 8.87
C VAL A 403 -1.81 -9.00 9.90
N ALA A 404 -1.53 -7.80 10.42
CA ALA A 404 -2.40 -7.13 11.39
C ALA A 404 -3.82 -6.90 10.84
N LEU A 405 -3.95 -6.41 9.60
CA LEU A 405 -5.23 -6.21 8.93
C LEU A 405 -6.03 -7.50 8.77
N THR A 406 -5.35 -8.63 8.54
CA THR A 406 -6.02 -9.94 8.42
C THR A 406 -6.48 -10.46 9.78
N LEU A 407 -5.61 -10.37 10.80
CA LEU A 407 -5.91 -10.85 12.15
C LEU A 407 -7.01 -10.04 12.84
N VAL A 408 -7.05 -8.71 12.67
CA VAL A 408 -8.10 -7.89 13.29
C VAL A 408 -9.47 -8.12 12.66
N ASP A 409 -9.54 -8.32 11.34
CA ASP A 409 -10.80 -8.63 10.65
C ASP A 409 -11.35 -10.01 11.09
N HIS A 410 -10.48 -11.03 11.16
CA HIS A 410 -10.84 -12.35 11.69
C HIS A 410 -11.20 -12.32 13.18
N LEU A 411 -10.56 -11.48 14.01
CA LEU A 411 -10.93 -11.25 15.41
C LEU A 411 -12.33 -10.65 15.55
N MET A 412 -12.66 -9.65 14.72
CA MET A 412 -14.00 -9.03 14.73
C MET A 412 -15.08 -9.97 14.19
N LEU A 413 -14.77 -10.75 13.15
CA LEU A 413 -15.67 -11.81 12.63
C LEU A 413 -15.94 -12.87 13.70
N GLN A 414 -14.89 -13.38 14.35
CA GLN A 414 -15.00 -14.37 15.42
C GLN A 414 -15.84 -13.84 16.60
N HIS A 415 -15.63 -12.60 17.02
CA HIS A 415 -16.44 -11.99 18.08
C HIS A 415 -17.92 -11.85 17.66
N ALA A 416 -18.18 -11.29 16.47
CA ALA A 416 -19.54 -11.05 15.97
C ALA A 416 -20.34 -12.34 15.74
N GLN A 417 -19.68 -13.41 15.29
CA GLN A 417 -20.32 -14.70 15.03
C GLN A 417 -20.50 -15.54 16.31
N CYS A 418 -19.47 -15.65 17.15
CA CYS A 418 -19.45 -16.64 18.22
C CYS A 418 -19.91 -16.11 19.60
N ASN A 419 -19.87 -14.79 19.84
CA ASN A 419 -20.22 -14.22 21.16
C ASN A 419 -21.63 -13.60 21.21
N LEU A 420 -22.38 -13.58 20.09
CA LEU A 420 -23.73 -12.99 20.03
C LEU A 420 -24.76 -13.76 20.87
N ILE A 421 -24.66 -15.09 20.90
CA ILE A 421 -25.57 -15.96 21.65
C ILE A 421 -24.85 -16.37 22.95
N GLY A 422 -25.47 -16.05 24.09
CA GLY A 422 -24.87 -16.33 25.41
C GLY A 422 -24.03 -15.20 26.00
N ALA A 423 -24.00 -14.01 25.36
CA ALA A 423 -23.53 -12.79 26.01
C ALA A 423 -24.29 -12.58 27.33
N SER A 424 -23.55 -12.48 28.44
CA SER A 424 -24.11 -12.51 29.80
C SER A 424 -24.94 -11.29 30.18
N ASP A 425 -24.74 -10.17 29.48
CA ASP A 425 -25.55 -8.96 29.61
C ASP A 425 -25.79 -8.29 28.25
N LEU A 426 -27.02 -8.39 27.75
CA LEU A 426 -27.53 -7.63 26.61
C LEU A 426 -28.48 -6.49 27.03
N THR A 427 -28.57 -6.19 28.34
CA THR A 427 -29.53 -5.23 28.90
C THR A 427 -29.37 -3.84 28.29
N ASN A 428 -28.14 -3.38 28.04
CA ASN A 428 -27.89 -2.09 27.40
C ASN A 428 -28.42 -2.03 25.96
N LEU A 429 -28.38 -3.14 25.22
CA LEU A 429 -28.92 -3.27 23.86
C LEU A 429 -30.47 -3.35 23.86
N VAL A 430 -31.05 -3.99 24.87
CA VAL A 430 -32.50 -4.19 25.02
C VAL A 430 -33.21 -2.96 25.61
N GLN A 431 -32.57 -2.24 26.54
CA GLN A 431 -33.12 -1.06 27.23
C GLN A 431 -32.64 0.27 26.64
N GLY A 432 -31.64 0.27 25.75
CA GLY A 432 -31.08 1.48 25.13
C GLY A 432 -30.09 2.26 26.00
N ASN A 433 -29.76 1.78 27.20
CA ASN A 433 -28.86 2.41 28.18
C ASN A 433 -27.37 2.24 27.77
N MET A 434 -26.99 2.72 26.59
CA MET A 434 -25.65 2.52 26.04
C MET A 434 -24.61 3.39 26.76
N PRO A 435 -23.54 2.80 27.35
CA PRO A 435 -22.55 3.55 28.11
C PRO A 435 -21.69 4.43 27.18
N THR A 436 -21.59 5.72 27.49
CA THR A 436 -20.73 6.70 26.80
C THR A 436 -19.43 6.97 27.58
N LEU A 437 -18.36 7.40 26.90
CA LEU A 437 -17.16 7.94 27.55
C LEU A 437 -17.24 9.46 27.80
N TYR A 438 -18.21 10.12 27.19
CA TYR A 438 -18.41 11.56 27.36
C TYR A 438 -19.06 11.85 28.71
N ASP A 439 -18.30 12.42 29.65
CA ASP A 439 -18.88 13.03 30.84
C ASP A 439 -19.71 14.26 30.43
N ALA A 440 -21.02 14.15 30.64
CA ALA A 440 -21.97 15.22 30.37
C ALA A 440 -21.67 16.49 31.20
N ASN A 441 -21.07 16.35 32.38
CA ASN A 441 -20.71 17.49 33.24
C ASN A 441 -19.50 18.24 32.68
N ALA A 442 -18.43 17.53 32.28
CA ALA A 442 -17.29 18.12 31.58
C ALA A 442 -17.69 18.80 30.26
N ILE A 443 -18.59 18.19 29.47
CA ILE A 443 -19.12 18.82 28.25
C ILE A 443 -19.96 20.06 28.56
N ALA A 444 -20.83 20.01 29.58
CA ALA A 444 -21.61 21.17 30.00
C ALA A 444 -20.69 22.32 30.47
N ALA A 445 -19.70 22.03 31.31
CA ALA A 445 -18.72 23.02 31.77
C ALA A 445 -17.88 23.59 30.62
N ALA A 446 -17.46 22.78 29.65
CA ALA A 446 -16.79 23.26 28.45
C ALA A 446 -17.69 24.18 27.60
N ALA A 447 -18.97 23.82 27.45
CA ALA A 447 -19.94 24.62 26.71
C ALA A 447 -20.29 25.95 27.41
N GLU A 448 -20.34 26.00 28.75
CA GLU A 448 -20.50 27.25 29.50
C GLU A 448 -19.27 28.15 29.40
N ASN A 449 -18.07 27.59 29.48
CA ASN A 449 -16.84 28.35 29.23
C ASN A 449 -16.74 28.87 27.78
N ALA A 450 -17.26 28.12 26.80
CA ALA A 450 -17.33 28.56 25.40
C ALA A 450 -18.34 29.68 25.16
N LYS A 451 -19.50 29.69 25.84
CA LYS A 451 -20.50 30.77 25.76
C LYS A 451 -19.95 32.15 26.14
N GLY A 452 -18.86 32.21 26.91
CA GLY A 452 -18.17 33.46 27.25
C GLY A 452 -17.16 33.96 26.19
N LYS A 453 -16.94 33.24 25.08
CA LYS A 453 -15.78 33.47 24.18
C LYS A 453 -16.04 33.36 22.67
N MET A 454 -17.28 33.33 22.20
CA MET A 454 -17.59 33.43 20.76
C MET A 454 -18.60 34.54 20.45
N ASP A 455 -18.08 35.68 19.97
CA ASP A 455 -18.83 36.50 19.01
C ASP A 455 -18.79 35.75 17.67
N THR A 456 -19.95 35.39 17.13
CA THR A 456 -20.09 34.67 15.86
C THR A 456 -19.51 35.46 14.67
N LYS A 457 -19.32 36.77 14.79
CA LYS A 457 -18.71 37.62 13.76
C LYS A 457 -17.22 37.33 13.56
N ALA A 458 -16.49 36.91 14.59
CA ALA A 458 -15.07 36.60 14.48
C ALA A 458 -14.77 35.33 13.67
N MET A 459 -15.79 34.52 13.36
CA MET A 459 -15.64 33.22 12.68
C MET A 459 -15.95 33.26 11.18
N SER A 460 -16.63 34.29 10.67
CA SER A 460 -16.73 34.57 9.23
C SER A 460 -15.42 35.13 8.69
N ASP A 461 -14.86 36.09 9.43
CA ASP A 461 -13.76 36.95 8.97
C ASP A 461 -12.41 36.18 8.94
N ALA A 462 -12.37 34.96 9.47
CA ALA A 462 -11.26 34.02 9.37
C ALA A 462 -11.32 33.08 8.13
N PHE A 463 -12.36 33.22 7.29
CA PHE A 463 -12.59 32.40 6.10
C PHE A 463 -12.81 33.23 4.81
N SER A 464 -12.47 34.52 4.82
CA SER A 464 -12.56 35.40 3.65
C SER A 464 -11.37 36.35 3.52
N GLU A 465 -10.50 36.05 2.55
CA GLU A 465 -9.37 36.87 2.03
C GLU A 465 -8.19 37.04 3.03
N ASP A 466 -6.91 36.87 2.64
CA ASP A 466 -6.31 36.52 1.32
C ASP A 466 -5.98 35.01 1.16
#